data_AF-A0A1E2SIU0-F1
#
_entry.id   AF-A0A1E2SIU0-F1
#
_cell.length_a   1.000
_cell.length_b   1.000
_cell.length_c   1.000
_cell.angle_alpha   90.00
_cell.angle_beta   90.00
_cell.angle_gamma   90.00
#
_symmetry.space_group_name_H-M   'P 1'
#
loop_
_entity.id
_entity.type
_entity.pdbx_description
1 polymer ?
#
loop_
_entity_poly.entity_id
_entity_poly.type
_entity_poly.pdbx_seq_one_letter_code
_entity_poly.pdbx_strand_id
1 'polypeptide(L)'
;MRLGIAASVFGMLVAVGVMYFRFGVIEPVGVLYYSALHDSFVVVVSLTGFSLLALLGQGIERVALDFSAFFVTLAAVVPLSVSEKTLKVIGTADVSCPGGSPCFPESIRPVVDMSVTVFLAAWALKLAVSLMIGFIQRTLRENMPSLVLTALLLVAVGLSWGFARPLFLASANSIALAFSYIVLAGSAFVRMLKTTRRLRRVAYGAVSFVEAVVVIFTLGSRIFGGLDSALLAVFELFAFAFCGVFWILEAALNWPKQQNQFLGVTVAQTQIQRGQAAIKNLSESSPG
;
A
#
# COMPACT_ATOMS: atom_id res chain seq x y z
N MET A 1 -8.96 9.97 8.87
CA MET A 1 -8.39 8.82 8.14
C MET A 1 -7.82 9.20 6.77
N ARG A 2 -8.57 9.78 5.82
CA ARG A 2 -8.01 10.19 4.50
C ARG A 2 -6.88 11.24 4.56
N LEU A 3 -6.92 12.17 5.52
CA LEU A 3 -5.80 13.10 5.80
C LEU A 3 -4.53 12.40 6.26
N GLY A 4 -4.66 11.31 7.05
CA GLY A 4 -3.51 10.51 7.49
C GLY A 4 -2.80 9.85 6.31
N ILE A 5 -3.53 9.55 5.24
CA ILE A 5 -2.97 9.00 4.01
C ILE A 5 -2.28 10.06 3.19
N ALA A 6 -2.93 11.21 2.97
CA ALA A 6 -2.28 12.34 2.33
C ALA A 6 -0.99 12.72 3.07
N ALA A 7 -1.00 12.69 4.41
CA ALA A 7 0.16 12.91 5.24
C ALA A 7 1.21 11.78 5.13
N SER A 8 0.80 10.51 5.09
CA SER A 8 1.73 9.38 4.93
C SER A 8 2.41 9.38 3.56
N VAL A 9 1.66 9.69 2.50
CA VAL A 9 2.19 9.76 1.15
C VAL A 9 3.03 11.02 0.96
N PHE A 10 2.63 12.15 1.54
CA PHE A 10 3.47 13.34 1.57
C PHE A 10 4.77 13.07 2.35
N GLY A 11 4.70 12.38 3.50
CA GLY A 11 5.86 11.96 4.27
C GLY A 11 6.78 11.03 3.47
N MET A 12 6.20 10.08 2.73
CA MET A 12 6.94 9.20 1.80
C MET A 12 7.63 10.02 0.70
N LEU A 13 6.93 10.96 0.06
CA LEU A 13 7.50 11.82 -0.99
C LEU A 13 8.61 12.72 -0.44
N VAL A 14 8.44 13.30 0.75
CA VAL A 14 9.48 14.09 1.42
C VAL A 14 10.68 13.22 1.75
N ALA A 15 10.47 12.01 2.27
CA ALA A 15 11.55 11.07 2.56
C ALA A 15 12.34 10.72 1.29
N VAL A 16 11.65 10.38 0.19
CA VAL A 16 12.28 10.12 -1.12
C VAL A 16 13.00 11.36 -1.66
N GLY A 17 12.41 12.55 -1.53
CA GLY A 17 13.02 13.81 -1.98
C GLY A 17 14.28 14.17 -1.19
N VAL A 18 14.26 14.00 0.14
CA VAL A 18 15.44 14.19 1.00
C VAL A 18 16.54 13.19 0.65
N MET A 19 16.18 11.93 0.37
CA MET A 19 17.14 10.93 -0.09
C MET A 19 17.78 11.33 -1.41
N TYR A 20 16.98 11.78 -2.38
CA TYR A 20 17.47 12.22 -3.69
C TYR A 20 18.44 13.40 -3.56
N PHE A 21 18.11 14.36 -2.69
CA PHE A 21 18.98 15.51 -2.45
C PHE A 21 20.30 15.13 -1.77
N ARG A 22 20.29 14.13 -0.87
CA ARG A 22 21.46 13.76 -0.07
C ARG A 22 22.40 12.78 -0.80
N PHE A 23 21.87 11.92 -1.66
CA PHE A 23 22.64 10.82 -2.29
C PHE A 23 22.71 10.91 -3.82
N GLY A 24 22.05 11.89 -4.46
CA GLY A 24 22.06 12.08 -5.91
C GLY A 24 21.00 11.22 -6.62
N VAL A 25 21.20 10.99 -7.93
CA VAL A 25 20.30 10.15 -8.73
C VAL A 25 20.33 8.73 -8.17
N ILE A 26 19.25 8.36 -7.48
CA ILE A 26 19.14 7.09 -6.77
C ILE A 26 18.94 5.95 -7.78
N GLU A 27 19.62 4.83 -7.56
CA GLU A 27 19.24 3.53 -8.10
C GLU A 27 17.79 3.17 -7.65
N PRO A 28 17.10 2.20 -8.29
CA PRO A 28 15.69 1.90 -8.01
C PRO A 28 15.37 1.78 -6.51
N VAL A 29 14.18 2.19 -6.08
CA VAL A 29 13.81 2.40 -4.66
C VAL A 29 14.03 1.13 -3.81
N GLY A 30 13.89 -0.05 -4.41
CA GLY A 30 14.20 -1.34 -3.76
C GLY A 30 15.65 -1.51 -3.29
N VAL A 31 16.57 -0.68 -3.77
CA VAL A 31 17.98 -0.64 -3.39
C VAL A 31 18.18 0.05 -2.02
N LEU A 32 17.26 0.94 -1.63
CA LEU A 32 17.31 1.62 -0.33
C LEU A 32 17.22 0.65 0.86
N TYR A 33 16.68 -0.54 0.64
CA TYR A 33 16.66 -1.62 1.63
C TYR A 33 18.07 -1.98 2.14
N TYR A 34 19.09 -1.85 1.29
CA TYR A 34 20.47 -2.18 1.61
C TYR A 34 21.24 -1.03 2.27
N SER A 35 20.61 0.14 2.42
CA SER A 35 21.24 1.33 2.97
C SER A 35 21.00 1.47 4.48
N ALA A 36 21.75 2.37 5.13
CA ALA A 36 21.53 2.75 6.52
C ALA A 36 20.12 3.32 6.81
N LEU A 37 19.31 3.58 5.78
CA LEU A 37 17.95 4.11 5.89
C LEU A 37 16.87 3.03 5.85
N HIS A 38 17.25 1.74 5.79
CA HIS A 38 16.37 0.58 5.83
C HIS A 38 15.22 0.73 6.83
N ASP A 39 15.54 0.96 8.10
CA ASP A 39 14.53 0.95 9.17
C ASP A 39 13.50 2.08 9.01
N SER A 40 13.98 3.27 8.62
CA SER A 40 13.09 4.41 8.35
C SER A 40 12.18 4.13 7.16
N PHE A 41 12.72 3.54 6.09
CA PHE A 41 11.96 3.21 4.88
C PHE A 41 10.87 2.17 5.17
N VAL A 42 11.23 1.06 5.83
CA VAL A 42 10.29 -0.01 6.17
C VAL A 42 9.17 0.51 7.06
N VAL A 43 9.48 1.34 8.05
CA VAL A 43 8.48 1.94 8.95
C VAL A 43 7.54 2.86 8.17
N VAL A 44 8.05 3.76 7.33
CA VAL A 44 7.22 4.70 6.57
C VAL A 44 6.32 3.97 5.57
N VAL A 45 6.85 2.99 4.83
CA VAL A 45 6.04 2.23 3.87
C VAL A 45 5.02 1.35 4.58
N SER A 46 5.39 0.74 5.69
CA SER A 46 4.45 -0.05 6.50
C SER A 46 3.32 0.82 7.06
N LEU A 47 3.65 1.97 7.65
CA LEU A 47 2.66 2.93 8.13
C LEU A 47 1.75 3.43 7.01
N THR A 48 2.30 3.65 5.82
CA THR A 48 1.52 4.03 4.63
C THR A 48 0.57 2.90 4.22
N GLY A 49 1.05 1.66 4.17
CA GLY A 49 0.23 0.47 3.92
C GLY A 49 -0.91 0.29 4.94
N PHE A 50 -0.62 0.45 6.23
CA PHE A 50 -1.64 0.42 7.29
C PHE A 50 -2.61 1.60 7.22
N SER A 51 -2.13 2.77 6.79
CA SER A 51 -2.98 3.94 6.58
C SER A 51 -3.96 3.74 5.42
N LEU A 52 -3.53 3.02 4.37
CA LEU A 52 -4.39 2.62 3.26
C LEU A 52 -5.49 1.64 3.72
N LEU A 53 -5.17 0.71 4.62
CA LEU A 53 -6.15 -0.22 5.22
C LEU A 53 -7.22 0.47 6.06
N ALA A 54 -6.90 1.61 6.67
CA ALA A 54 -7.87 2.41 7.41
C ALA A 54 -8.95 3.03 6.50
N LEU A 55 -8.76 3.04 5.18
CA LEU A 55 -9.81 3.38 4.23
C LEU A 55 -10.72 2.19 3.98
N LEU A 56 -11.64 1.98 4.90
CA LEU A 56 -12.78 1.12 4.66
C LEU A 56 -13.69 1.77 3.60
N GLY A 57 -13.41 1.47 2.33
CA GLY A 57 -14.37 1.61 1.24
C GLY A 57 -15.49 0.58 1.37
N GLN A 58 -16.56 0.73 0.58
CA GLN A 58 -17.61 -0.29 0.47
C GLN A 58 -17.42 -1.08 -0.84
N GLY A 59 -17.61 -2.40 -0.78
CA GLY A 59 -17.59 -3.29 -1.95
C GLY A 59 -16.20 -3.51 -2.58
N ILE A 60 -16.14 -3.59 -3.91
CA ILE A 60 -14.94 -3.95 -4.70
C ILE A 60 -13.77 -2.99 -4.46
N GLU A 61 -14.05 -1.70 -4.19
CA GLU A 61 -13.01 -0.72 -3.90
C GLU A 61 -12.23 -1.08 -2.64
N ARG A 62 -12.88 -1.70 -1.64
CA ARG A 62 -12.20 -2.18 -0.43
C ARG A 62 -11.23 -3.32 -0.73
N VAL A 63 -11.65 -4.27 -1.58
CA VAL A 63 -10.82 -5.42 -1.95
C VAL A 63 -9.57 -4.95 -2.69
N ALA A 64 -9.70 -4.01 -3.62
CA ALA A 64 -8.56 -3.43 -4.33
C ALA A 64 -7.59 -2.70 -3.37
N LEU A 65 -8.10 -1.99 -2.38
CA LEU A 65 -7.27 -1.28 -1.39
C LEU A 65 -6.55 -2.23 -0.43
N ASP A 66 -7.25 -3.23 0.09
CA ASP A 66 -6.65 -4.28 0.93
C ASP A 66 -5.55 -5.01 0.15
N PHE A 67 -5.81 -5.33 -1.12
CA PHE A 67 -4.86 -5.99 -2.01
C PHE A 67 -3.64 -5.10 -2.30
N SER A 68 -3.85 -3.83 -2.65
CA SER A 68 -2.75 -2.88 -2.87
C SER A 68 -1.90 -2.69 -1.62
N ALA A 69 -2.53 -2.49 -0.46
CA ALA A 69 -1.82 -2.36 0.81
C ALA A 69 -0.97 -3.60 1.12
N PHE A 70 -1.50 -4.80 0.86
CA PHE A 70 -0.76 -6.06 1.03
C PHE A 70 0.52 -6.07 0.22
N PHE A 71 0.42 -5.81 -1.09
CA PHE A 71 1.57 -5.86 -1.97
C PHE A 71 2.57 -4.72 -1.74
N VAL A 72 2.11 -3.51 -1.43
CA VAL A 72 3.00 -2.40 -1.10
C VAL A 72 3.82 -2.72 0.15
N THR A 73 3.18 -3.24 1.20
CA THR A 73 3.89 -3.64 2.43
C THR A 73 4.79 -4.85 2.19
N LEU A 74 4.37 -5.81 1.36
CA LEU A 74 5.20 -6.96 0.98
C LEU A 74 6.45 -6.53 0.21
N ALA A 75 6.32 -5.60 -0.75
CA ALA A 75 7.45 -5.05 -1.50
C ALA A 75 8.41 -4.25 -0.62
N ALA A 76 7.93 -3.66 0.48
CA ALA A 76 8.78 -2.96 1.43
C ALA A 76 9.60 -3.91 2.31
N VAL A 77 8.97 -5.02 2.70
CA VAL A 77 9.56 -6.01 3.61
C VAL A 77 10.51 -6.95 2.87
N VAL A 78 10.18 -7.30 1.62
CA VAL A 78 11.00 -8.18 0.80
C VAL A 78 11.87 -7.34 -0.11
N PRO A 79 13.20 -7.40 0.06
CA PRO A 79 14.13 -6.66 -0.78
C PRO A 79 14.12 -7.10 -2.24
N LEU A 80 14.53 -6.18 -3.12
CA LEU A 80 14.77 -6.46 -4.53
C LEU A 80 16.11 -7.21 -4.68
N SER A 81 16.17 -8.18 -5.60
CA SER A 81 17.43 -8.77 -6.04
C SER A 81 18.32 -7.71 -6.68
N VAL A 82 19.55 -7.56 -6.21
CA VAL A 82 20.47 -6.52 -6.66
C VAL A 82 21.69 -7.12 -7.36
N SER A 83 22.23 -6.38 -8.33
CA SER A 83 23.47 -6.76 -8.99
C SER A 83 24.68 -6.40 -8.10
N GLU A 84 25.82 -7.07 -8.33
CA GLU A 84 27.06 -6.73 -7.62
C GLU A 84 27.51 -5.28 -7.88
N LYS A 85 27.25 -4.76 -9.08
CA LYS A 85 27.59 -3.37 -9.44
C LYS A 85 26.83 -2.37 -8.57
N THR A 86 25.54 -2.61 -8.36
CA THR A 86 24.63 -1.84 -7.50
C THR A 86 25.12 -1.87 -6.05
N LEU A 87 25.45 -3.04 -5.51
CA LEU A 87 25.99 -3.19 -4.15
C LEU A 87 27.29 -2.41 -3.92
N LYS A 88 28.19 -2.34 -4.92
CA LYS A 88 29.42 -1.56 -4.83
C LYS A 88 29.16 -0.04 -4.78
N VAL A 89 28.15 0.45 -5.51
CA VAL A 89 27.80 1.87 -5.55
C VAL A 89 27.27 2.38 -4.20
N ILE A 90 26.56 1.54 -3.45
CA ILE A 90 25.93 1.90 -2.17
C ILE A 90 26.92 1.77 -0.98
N GLY A 91 28.15 1.31 -1.24
CA GLY A 91 29.18 1.19 -0.22
C GLY A 91 29.17 -0.14 0.56
N THR A 92 28.42 -1.14 0.10
CA THR A 92 28.51 -2.52 0.62
C THR A 92 29.63 -3.27 -0.10
N ALA A 93 30.89 -2.91 0.21
CA ALA A 93 32.08 -3.33 -0.52
C ALA A 93 32.39 -4.85 -0.44
N ASP A 94 31.85 -5.56 0.55
CA ASP A 94 32.21 -6.96 0.83
C ASP A 94 31.21 -8.00 0.30
N VAL A 95 30.20 -7.57 -0.46
CA VAL A 95 29.13 -8.46 -0.92
C VAL A 95 29.34 -8.80 -2.41
N SER A 96 29.67 -10.06 -2.67
CA SER A 96 29.85 -10.60 -4.02
C SER A 96 28.64 -11.46 -4.43
N CYS A 97 28.14 -11.25 -5.65
CA CYS A 97 27.09 -12.08 -6.22
C CYS A 97 27.70 -13.21 -7.06
N PRO A 98 27.43 -14.49 -6.75
CA PRO A 98 27.97 -15.60 -7.52
C PRO A 98 27.59 -15.47 -9.00
N GLY A 99 28.58 -15.52 -9.89
CA GLY A 99 28.38 -15.50 -11.35
C GLY A 99 27.87 -14.18 -11.93
N GLY A 100 27.91 -13.07 -11.20
CA GLY A 100 27.48 -11.75 -11.69
C GLY A 100 25.95 -11.60 -11.89
N SER A 101 25.17 -12.63 -11.55
CA SER A 101 23.71 -12.57 -11.55
C SER A 101 23.16 -11.78 -10.35
N PRO A 102 21.99 -11.13 -10.47
CA PRO A 102 21.34 -10.49 -9.34
C PRO A 102 21.15 -11.48 -8.18
N CYS A 103 21.62 -11.12 -6.99
CA CYS A 103 21.65 -12.04 -5.86
C CYS A 103 21.12 -11.39 -4.59
N PHE A 104 20.92 -12.24 -3.57
CA PHE A 104 20.53 -11.82 -2.24
C PHE A 104 21.70 -12.01 -1.26
N PRO A 105 22.26 -10.91 -0.70
CA PRO A 105 23.38 -10.97 0.24
C PRO A 105 23.07 -11.84 1.47
N GLU A 106 23.98 -12.73 1.85
CA GLU A 106 23.75 -13.60 3.02
C GLU A 106 23.64 -12.84 4.33
N SER A 107 24.35 -11.71 4.47
CA SER A 107 24.34 -10.86 5.66
C SER A 107 22.95 -10.29 6.01
N ILE A 108 22.05 -10.20 5.03
CA ILE A 108 20.72 -9.58 5.20
C ILE A 108 19.63 -10.62 5.41
N ARG A 109 19.91 -11.91 5.18
CA ARG A 109 18.94 -13.00 5.40
C ARG A 109 18.26 -12.96 6.78
N PRO A 110 18.97 -12.77 7.91
CA PRO A 110 18.30 -12.73 9.22
C PRO A 110 17.31 -11.57 9.35
N VAL A 111 17.62 -10.43 8.74
CA VAL A 111 16.76 -9.23 8.75
C VAL A 111 15.50 -9.48 7.91
N VAL A 112 15.63 -10.11 6.74
CA VAL A 112 14.46 -10.49 5.93
C VAL A 112 13.60 -11.51 6.67
N ASP A 113 14.20 -12.48 7.35
CA ASP A 113 13.47 -13.52 8.08
C ASP A 113 12.60 -12.91 9.18
N MET A 114 13.18 -11.99 9.94
CA MET A 114 12.44 -11.24 10.95
C MET A 114 11.35 -10.37 10.29
N SER A 115 11.67 -9.67 9.21
CA SER A 115 10.74 -8.75 8.54
C SER A 115 9.54 -9.49 7.94
N VAL A 116 9.75 -10.62 7.26
CA VAL A 116 8.68 -11.47 6.73
C VAL A 116 7.86 -12.09 7.86
N THR A 117 8.49 -12.50 8.95
CA THR A 117 7.77 -13.01 10.13
C THR A 117 6.86 -11.96 10.75
N VAL A 118 7.37 -10.75 10.95
CA VAL A 118 6.60 -9.60 11.47
C VAL A 118 5.47 -9.23 10.50
N PHE A 119 5.73 -9.23 9.20
CA PHE A 119 4.72 -9.02 8.17
C PHE A 119 3.58 -10.04 8.28
N LEU A 120 3.90 -11.34 8.33
CA LEU A 120 2.91 -12.41 8.45
C LEU A 120 2.09 -12.25 9.74
N ALA A 121 2.74 -11.96 10.87
CA ALA A 121 2.08 -11.75 12.15
C ALA A 121 1.15 -10.53 12.14
N ALA A 122 1.60 -9.39 11.59
CA ALA A 122 0.82 -8.16 11.52
C ALA A 122 -0.43 -8.33 10.63
N TRP A 123 -0.29 -9.01 9.49
CA TRP A 123 -1.42 -9.29 8.61
C TRP A 123 -2.37 -10.36 9.17
N ALA A 124 -1.86 -11.37 9.87
CA ALA A 124 -2.69 -12.32 10.62
C ALA A 124 -3.51 -11.60 11.70
N LEU A 125 -2.89 -10.68 12.46
CA LEU A 125 -3.58 -9.86 13.44
C LEU A 125 -4.65 -8.97 12.80
N LYS A 126 -4.33 -8.31 11.67
CA LYS A 126 -5.33 -7.52 10.91
C LYS A 126 -6.52 -8.38 10.49
N LEU A 127 -6.26 -9.60 10.04
CA LEU A 127 -7.30 -10.53 9.61
C LEU A 127 -8.18 -10.95 10.80
N ALA A 128 -7.58 -11.27 11.95
CA ALA A 128 -8.30 -11.60 13.19
C ALA A 128 -9.16 -10.43 13.69
N VAL A 129 -8.61 -9.21 13.73
CA VAL A 129 -9.36 -8.00 14.12
C VAL A 129 -10.50 -7.73 13.14
N SER A 130 -10.26 -7.88 11.83
CA SER A 130 -11.29 -7.67 10.81
C SER A 130 -12.42 -8.71 10.91
N LEU A 131 -12.10 -9.96 11.22
CA LEU A 131 -13.09 -11.01 11.51
C LEU A 131 -13.90 -10.67 12.77
N MET A 132 -13.24 -10.27 13.86
CA MET A 132 -13.89 -9.91 15.12
C MET A 132 -14.87 -8.75 14.93
N ILE A 133 -14.44 -7.67 14.27
CA ILE A 133 -15.31 -6.51 13.97
C ILE A 133 -16.46 -6.93 13.06
N GLY A 134 -16.17 -7.69 12.00
CA GLY A 134 -17.18 -8.18 11.08
C GLY A 134 -18.24 -9.03 11.77
N PHE A 135 -17.82 -9.86 12.72
CA PHE A 135 -18.70 -10.70 13.54
C PHE A 135 -19.60 -9.85 14.45
N ILE A 136 -19.01 -8.90 15.19
CA ILE A 136 -19.74 -7.99 16.09
C ILE A 136 -20.76 -7.14 15.32
N GLN A 137 -20.37 -6.60 14.16
CA GLN A 137 -21.23 -5.74 13.35
C GLN A 137 -22.17 -6.50 12.41
N ARG A 138 -22.10 -7.84 12.36
CA ARG A 138 -22.82 -8.71 11.40
C ARG A 138 -22.59 -8.34 9.92
N THR A 139 -21.45 -7.72 9.61
CA THR A 139 -21.05 -7.33 8.24
C THR A 139 -20.10 -8.34 7.59
N LEU A 140 -19.98 -9.55 8.15
CA LEU A 140 -19.09 -10.59 7.62
C LEU A 140 -19.33 -10.89 6.14
N ARG A 141 -20.59 -10.94 5.70
CA ARG A 141 -20.93 -11.32 4.32
C ARG A 141 -20.45 -10.30 3.29
N GLU A 142 -20.46 -9.02 3.64
CA GLU A 142 -19.97 -7.93 2.78
C GLU A 142 -18.43 -7.90 2.73
N ASN A 143 -17.78 -8.29 3.82
CA ASN A 143 -16.32 -8.24 3.97
C ASN A 143 -15.62 -9.55 3.57
N MET A 144 -16.39 -10.62 3.41
CA MET A 144 -15.95 -11.98 3.09
C MET A 144 -14.94 -12.05 1.93
N PRO A 145 -15.17 -11.41 0.75
CA PRO A 145 -14.22 -11.50 -0.36
C PRO A 145 -12.85 -10.88 -0.01
N SER A 146 -12.84 -9.76 0.73
CA SER A 146 -11.58 -9.13 1.16
C SER A 146 -10.83 -9.99 2.18
N LEU A 147 -11.57 -10.60 3.11
CA LEU A 147 -11.01 -11.50 4.13
C LEU A 147 -10.42 -12.76 3.52
N VAL A 148 -11.15 -13.41 2.61
CA VAL A 148 -10.69 -14.61 1.90
C VAL A 148 -9.47 -14.29 1.04
N LEU A 149 -9.50 -13.20 0.28
CA LEU A 149 -8.36 -12.80 -0.53
C LEU A 149 -7.12 -12.53 0.33
N THR A 150 -7.29 -11.80 1.44
CA THR A 150 -6.19 -11.53 2.39
C THR A 150 -5.64 -12.84 2.99
N ALA A 151 -6.53 -13.77 3.38
CA ALA A 151 -6.12 -15.07 3.90
C ALA A 151 -5.33 -15.87 2.87
N LEU A 152 -5.81 -15.94 1.63
CA LEU A 152 -5.15 -16.65 0.54
C LEU A 152 -3.76 -16.08 0.24
N LEU A 153 -3.64 -14.76 0.19
CA LEU A 153 -2.35 -14.08 0.00
C LEU A 153 -1.39 -14.35 1.16
N LEU A 154 -1.89 -14.32 2.40
CA LEU A 154 -1.09 -14.61 3.58
C LEU A 154 -0.56 -16.05 3.58
N VAL A 155 -1.43 -17.01 3.23
CA VAL A 155 -1.05 -18.41 3.06
C VAL A 155 -0.06 -18.57 1.92
N ALA A 156 -0.26 -17.91 0.78
CA ALA A 156 0.66 -17.98 -0.35
C ALA A 156 2.05 -17.44 0.02
N VAL A 157 2.13 -16.31 0.73
CA VAL A 157 3.41 -15.77 1.24
C VAL A 157 4.03 -16.71 2.26
N GLY A 158 3.26 -17.22 3.22
CA GLY A 158 3.78 -18.16 4.23
C GLY A 158 4.31 -19.47 3.62
N LEU A 159 3.59 -20.04 2.65
CA LEU A 159 4.01 -21.27 1.96
C LEU A 159 5.22 -21.03 1.05
N SER A 160 5.22 -19.95 0.26
CA SER A 160 6.35 -19.62 -0.60
C SER A 160 7.61 -19.29 0.22
N TRP A 161 7.45 -18.62 1.35
CA TRP A 161 8.53 -18.37 2.30
C TRP A 161 9.07 -19.66 2.93
N GLY A 162 8.18 -20.55 3.39
CA GLY A 162 8.56 -21.79 4.08
C GLY A 162 9.14 -22.87 3.16
N PHE A 163 8.61 -23.00 1.94
CA PHE A 163 8.94 -24.11 1.03
C PHE A 163 9.71 -23.69 -0.23
N ALA A 164 9.59 -22.43 -0.67
CA ALA A 164 10.17 -21.94 -1.93
C ALA A 164 10.99 -20.66 -1.73
N ARG A 165 11.71 -20.57 -0.59
CA ARG A 165 12.48 -19.39 -0.18
C ARG A 165 13.38 -18.78 -1.27
N PRO A 166 14.18 -19.53 -2.07
CA PRO A 166 15.01 -18.91 -3.10
C PRO A 166 14.18 -18.28 -4.22
N LEU A 167 13.09 -18.92 -4.63
CA LEU A 167 12.18 -18.38 -5.64
C LEU A 167 11.45 -17.14 -5.10
N PHE A 168 11.00 -17.21 -3.85
CA PHE A 168 10.36 -16.08 -3.19
C PHE A 168 11.27 -14.85 -3.14
N LEU A 169 12.52 -14.99 -2.69
CA LEU A 169 13.46 -13.87 -2.67
C LEU A 169 13.77 -13.31 -4.06
N ALA A 170 13.79 -14.17 -5.09
CA ALA A 170 14.05 -13.74 -6.46
C ALA A 170 12.87 -12.96 -7.08
N SER A 171 11.61 -13.32 -6.75
CA SER A 171 10.44 -12.80 -7.47
C SER A 171 9.48 -11.96 -6.64
N ALA A 172 9.44 -12.11 -5.31
CA ALA A 172 8.36 -11.55 -4.49
C ALA A 172 8.29 -10.02 -4.54
N ASN A 173 9.42 -9.32 -4.41
CA ASN A 173 9.44 -7.86 -4.55
C ASN A 173 8.92 -7.43 -5.93
N SER A 174 9.41 -8.10 -6.98
CA SER A 174 9.05 -7.78 -8.35
C SER A 174 7.56 -7.98 -8.64
N ILE A 175 7.03 -9.12 -8.21
CA ILE A 175 5.61 -9.48 -8.32
C ILE A 175 4.77 -8.49 -7.51
N ALA A 176 5.20 -8.15 -6.30
CA ALA A 176 4.47 -7.26 -5.42
C ALA A 176 4.34 -5.84 -6.01
N LEU A 177 5.44 -5.27 -6.49
CA LEU A 177 5.41 -3.97 -7.16
C LEU A 177 4.51 -3.99 -8.41
N ALA A 178 4.63 -5.04 -9.24
CA ALA A 178 3.79 -5.18 -10.44
C ALA A 178 2.29 -5.20 -10.08
N PHE A 179 1.90 -6.00 -9.10
CA PHE A 179 0.51 -6.04 -8.64
C PHE A 179 0.06 -4.72 -8.03
N SER A 180 0.89 -4.04 -7.24
CA SER A 180 0.52 -2.74 -6.67
C SER A 180 0.25 -1.70 -7.75
N TYR A 181 1.07 -1.65 -8.80
CA TYR A 181 0.90 -0.72 -9.91
C TYR A 181 -0.32 -1.07 -10.77
N ILE A 182 -0.54 -2.35 -11.06
CA ILE A 182 -1.74 -2.81 -11.79
C ILE A 182 -3.02 -2.38 -11.07
N VAL A 183 -3.06 -2.56 -9.75
CA VAL A 183 -4.23 -2.22 -8.95
C VAL A 183 -4.44 -0.71 -8.89
N LEU A 184 -3.36 0.06 -8.76
CA LEU A 184 -3.42 1.52 -8.77
C LEU A 184 -3.92 2.03 -10.13
N ALA A 185 -3.31 1.57 -11.23
CA ALA A 185 -3.72 1.89 -12.60
C ALA A 185 -5.19 1.54 -12.85
N GLY A 186 -5.61 0.33 -12.47
CA GLY A 186 -6.99 -0.13 -12.60
C GLY A 186 -7.96 0.70 -11.77
N SER A 187 -7.60 1.06 -10.54
CA SER A 187 -8.44 1.90 -9.67
C SER A 187 -8.60 3.32 -10.23
N ALA A 188 -7.53 3.90 -10.78
CA ALA A 188 -7.56 5.19 -11.45
C ALA A 188 -8.42 5.14 -12.72
N PHE A 189 -8.30 4.08 -13.51
CA PHE A 189 -9.11 3.85 -14.70
C PHE A 189 -10.61 3.76 -14.37
N VAL A 190 -10.99 2.97 -13.37
CA VAL A 190 -12.39 2.86 -12.94
C VAL A 190 -12.95 4.21 -12.50
N ARG A 191 -12.15 5.03 -11.79
CA ARG A 191 -12.58 6.38 -11.37
C ARG A 191 -12.69 7.35 -12.54
N MET A 192 -11.82 7.23 -13.54
CA MET A 192 -11.92 7.98 -14.80
C MET A 192 -13.27 7.69 -15.48
N LEU A 193 -13.68 6.41 -15.55
CA LEU A 193 -14.95 6.00 -16.17
C LEU A 193 -16.17 6.51 -15.39
N LYS A 194 -16.17 6.40 -14.05
CA LYS A 194 -17.31 6.82 -13.21
C LYS A 194 -17.49 8.35 -13.16
N THR A 195 -16.45 9.13 -13.46
CA THR A 195 -16.49 10.58 -13.28
C THR A 195 -17.07 11.30 -14.50
N THR A 196 -18.01 12.21 -14.27
CA THR A 196 -18.64 13.06 -15.31
C THR A 196 -17.93 14.40 -15.51
N ARG A 197 -17.22 14.93 -14.50
CA ARG A 197 -16.49 16.20 -14.61
C ARG A 197 -15.21 16.03 -15.44
N ARG A 198 -15.08 16.79 -16.53
CA ARG A 198 -13.97 16.73 -17.50
C ARG A 198 -12.59 16.80 -16.84
N LEU A 199 -12.36 17.79 -15.97
CA LEU A 199 -11.08 17.98 -15.26
C LEU A 199 -10.67 16.74 -14.45
N ARG A 200 -11.62 16.15 -13.71
CA ARG A 200 -11.35 14.95 -12.89
C ARG A 200 -11.12 13.71 -13.76
N ARG A 201 -11.90 13.56 -14.84
CA ARG A 201 -11.70 12.48 -15.81
C ARG A 201 -10.30 12.56 -16.43
N VAL A 202 -9.85 13.77 -16.79
CA VAL A 202 -8.49 13.99 -17.32
C VAL A 202 -7.43 13.66 -16.26
N ALA A 203 -7.60 14.11 -15.01
CA ALA A 203 -6.64 13.81 -13.95
C ALA A 203 -6.51 12.30 -13.66
N TYR A 204 -7.62 11.59 -13.47
CA TYR A 204 -7.59 10.13 -13.27
C TYR A 204 -7.09 9.38 -14.51
N GLY A 205 -7.43 9.88 -15.71
CA GLY A 205 -6.92 9.32 -16.96
C GLY A 205 -5.40 9.47 -17.10
N ALA A 206 -4.85 10.63 -16.72
CA ALA A 206 -3.41 10.87 -16.69
C ALA A 206 -2.70 9.93 -15.71
N VAL A 207 -3.21 9.78 -14.48
CA VAL A 207 -2.66 8.82 -13.50
C VAL A 207 -2.72 7.40 -14.06
N SER A 208 -3.89 6.97 -14.54
CA SER A 208 -4.08 5.62 -15.07
C SER A 208 -3.14 5.32 -16.24
N PHE A 209 -2.93 6.29 -17.13
CA PHE A 209 -2.05 6.15 -18.28
C PHE A 209 -0.59 6.05 -17.84
N VAL A 210 -0.13 6.96 -16.97
CA VAL A 210 1.25 6.95 -16.47
C VAL A 210 1.55 5.66 -15.71
N GLU A 211 0.66 5.23 -14.81
CA GLU A 211 0.82 3.96 -14.08
C GLU A 211 0.81 2.76 -15.02
N ALA A 212 -0.05 2.73 -16.04
CA ALA A 212 -0.04 1.66 -17.04
C ALA A 212 1.27 1.62 -17.84
N VAL A 213 1.81 2.78 -18.20
CA VAL A 213 3.13 2.89 -18.82
C VAL A 213 4.21 2.36 -17.88
N VAL A 214 4.23 2.77 -16.62
CA VAL A 214 5.18 2.26 -15.61
C VAL A 214 5.07 0.74 -15.47
N VAL A 215 3.87 0.18 -15.40
CA VAL A 215 3.63 -1.28 -15.36
C VAL A 215 4.28 -1.95 -16.56
N ILE A 216 4.01 -1.47 -17.78
CA ILE A 216 4.54 -2.05 -19.01
C ILE A 216 6.06 -1.99 -19.05
N PHE A 217 6.66 -0.85 -18.70
CA PHE A 217 8.11 -0.70 -18.68
C PHE A 217 8.78 -1.52 -17.57
N THR A 218 8.17 -1.61 -16.39
CA THR A 218 8.72 -2.35 -15.24
C THR A 218 8.59 -3.87 -15.44
N LEU A 219 7.49 -4.35 -15.99
CA LEU A 219 7.35 -5.76 -16.37
C LEU A 219 8.20 -6.09 -17.59
N GLY A 220 8.19 -5.21 -18.60
CA GLY A 220 8.98 -5.36 -19.81
C GLY A 220 10.48 -5.42 -19.52
N SER A 221 10.99 -4.55 -18.65
CA SER A 221 12.40 -4.59 -18.22
C SER A 221 12.77 -5.92 -17.56
N ARG A 222 11.87 -6.45 -16.73
CA ARG A 222 12.10 -7.69 -15.98
C ARG A 222 11.96 -8.95 -16.84
N ILE A 223 11.10 -8.93 -17.85
CA ILE A 223 10.88 -10.07 -18.75
C ILE A 223 11.93 -10.09 -19.87
N PHE A 224 12.22 -8.94 -20.47
CA PHE A 224 13.06 -8.84 -21.67
C PHE A 224 14.50 -8.34 -21.40
N GLY A 225 14.80 -7.89 -20.17
CA GLY A 225 16.17 -7.61 -19.73
C GLY A 225 16.88 -6.41 -20.41
N GLY A 226 16.14 -5.40 -20.88
CA GLY A 226 16.68 -4.40 -21.81
C GLY A 226 16.67 -2.93 -21.37
N LEU A 227 16.25 -2.60 -20.16
CA LEU A 227 16.14 -1.21 -19.70
C LEU A 227 17.27 -0.86 -18.73
N ASP A 228 17.91 0.29 -18.96
CA ASP A 228 18.91 0.86 -18.05
C ASP A 228 18.31 1.04 -16.65
N SER A 229 19.07 0.67 -15.61
CA SER A 229 18.68 0.81 -14.20
C SER A 229 18.31 2.26 -13.86
N ALA A 230 18.96 3.25 -14.49
CA ALA A 230 18.64 4.65 -14.31
C ALA A 230 17.23 5.00 -14.85
N LEU A 231 16.87 4.46 -16.01
CA LEU A 231 15.55 4.71 -16.60
C LEU A 231 14.44 4.04 -15.78
N LEU A 232 14.70 2.84 -15.26
CA LEU A 232 13.77 2.13 -14.38
C LEU A 232 13.51 2.92 -13.09
N ALA A 233 14.55 3.49 -12.48
CA ALA A 233 14.41 4.34 -11.30
C ALA A 233 13.55 5.58 -11.57
N VAL A 234 13.70 6.19 -12.76
CA VAL A 234 12.86 7.32 -13.18
C VAL A 234 11.38 6.91 -13.29
N PHE A 235 11.08 5.77 -13.92
CA PHE A 235 9.71 5.26 -14.00
C PHE A 235 9.13 4.94 -12.61
N GLU A 236 9.92 4.35 -11.73
CA GLU A 236 9.53 4.06 -10.36
C GLU A 236 9.24 5.34 -9.56
N LEU A 237 10.06 6.39 -9.73
CA LEU A 237 9.83 7.70 -9.12
C LEU A 237 8.54 8.35 -9.64
N PHE A 238 8.27 8.26 -10.95
CA PHE A 238 7.00 8.71 -11.52
C PHE A 238 5.83 7.94 -10.93
N ALA A 239 5.93 6.62 -10.78
CA ALA A 239 4.90 5.80 -10.14
C ALA A 239 4.59 6.29 -8.72
N PHE A 240 5.63 6.50 -7.89
CA PHE A 240 5.44 6.99 -6.54
C PHE A 240 4.81 8.39 -6.51
N ALA A 241 5.25 9.29 -7.39
CA ALA A 241 4.69 10.63 -7.51
C ALA A 241 3.22 10.61 -7.92
N PHE A 242 2.86 9.82 -8.94
CA PHE A 242 1.50 9.74 -9.45
C PHE A 242 0.56 8.97 -8.51
N CYS A 243 1.06 7.95 -7.81
CA CYS A 243 0.38 7.34 -6.67
C CYS A 243 0.05 8.39 -5.60
N GLY A 244 1.00 9.27 -5.26
CA GLY A 244 0.75 10.36 -4.33
C GLY A 244 -0.27 11.36 -4.82
N VAL A 245 -0.17 11.79 -6.07
CA VAL A 245 -1.17 12.68 -6.69
C VAL A 245 -2.55 12.04 -6.67
N PHE A 246 -2.67 10.75 -7.00
CA PHE A 246 -3.92 10.01 -6.94
C PHE A 246 -4.54 10.05 -5.55
N TRP A 247 -3.75 9.76 -4.52
CA TRP A 247 -4.22 9.74 -3.15
C TRP A 247 -4.58 11.12 -2.61
N ILE A 248 -3.81 12.15 -2.97
CA ILE A 248 -4.10 13.54 -2.61
C ILE A 248 -5.40 13.99 -3.28
N LEU A 249 -5.59 13.70 -4.58
CA LEU A 249 -6.83 13.98 -5.29
C LEU A 249 -8.01 13.26 -4.63
N GLU A 250 -7.84 12.00 -4.26
CA GLU A 250 -8.86 11.23 -3.56
C GLU A 250 -9.26 11.79 -2.20
N ALA A 251 -8.28 12.27 -1.43
CA ALA A 251 -8.50 12.90 -0.15
C ALA A 251 -9.20 14.25 -0.31
N ALA A 252 -8.70 15.11 -1.20
CA ALA A 252 -9.22 16.46 -1.41
C ALA A 252 -10.64 16.46 -2.00
N LEU A 253 -10.90 15.63 -3.01
CA LEU A 253 -12.18 15.66 -3.73
C LEU A 253 -13.34 15.03 -2.95
N ASN A 254 -13.05 14.13 -2.02
CA ASN A 254 -14.06 13.47 -1.20
C ASN A 254 -14.19 14.07 0.21
N TRP A 255 -13.39 15.07 0.54
CA TRP A 255 -13.45 15.80 1.81
C TRP A 255 -14.87 16.27 2.18
N PRO A 256 -15.66 16.91 1.27
CA PRO A 256 -16.97 17.45 1.64
C PRO A 256 -18.01 16.36 1.91
N LYS A 257 -17.96 15.24 1.17
CA LYS A 257 -18.85 14.10 1.39
C LYS A 257 -18.64 13.51 2.79
N GLN A 258 -17.39 13.49 3.24
CA GLN A 258 -17.01 12.95 4.54
C GLN A 258 -17.50 13.85 5.67
N GLN A 259 -17.33 15.17 5.54
CA GLN A 259 -17.82 16.14 6.51
C GLN A 259 -19.34 16.04 6.69
N ASN A 260 -20.09 15.88 5.60
CA ASN A 260 -21.54 15.71 5.65
C ASN A 260 -21.97 14.39 6.32
N GLN A 261 -21.20 13.32 6.14
CA GLN A 261 -21.48 12.02 6.75
C GLN A 261 -21.24 12.04 8.26
N PHE A 262 -20.18 12.71 8.73
CA PHE A 262 -19.94 12.91 10.16
C PHE A 262 -21.03 13.80 10.79
N LEU A 263 -21.35 14.94 10.16
CA LEU A 263 -22.40 15.83 10.66
C LEU A 263 -23.77 15.15 10.68
N GLY A 264 -24.10 14.32 9.68
CA GLY A 264 -25.35 13.56 9.63
C GLY A 264 -25.48 12.54 10.77
N VAL A 265 -24.41 11.84 11.12
CA VAL A 265 -24.40 10.92 12.27
C VAL A 265 -24.58 11.67 13.58
N THR A 266 -23.94 12.84 13.75
CA THR A 266 -24.10 13.67 14.94
C THR A 266 -25.54 14.16 15.08
N VAL A 267 -26.18 14.61 14.00
CA VAL A 267 -27.58 15.06 14.01
C VAL A 267 -28.53 13.91 14.34
N ALA A 268 -28.34 12.73 13.74
CA ALA A 268 -29.15 11.56 14.01
C ALA A 268 -29.01 11.09 15.47
N GLN A 269 -27.79 11.05 16.01
CA GLN A 269 -27.57 10.73 17.43
C GLN A 269 -28.21 11.76 18.37
N THR A 270 -28.13 13.05 18.02
CA THR A 270 -28.76 14.11 18.81
C THR A 270 -30.28 13.96 18.83
N GLN A 271 -30.90 13.57 17.71
CA GLN A 271 -32.35 13.33 17.68
C GLN A 271 -32.76 12.08 18.48
N ILE A 272 -31.98 11.00 18.41
CA ILE A 272 -32.24 9.79 19.22
C ILE A 272 -32.14 10.11 20.71
N GLN A 273 -31.11 10.86 21.14
CA GLN A 273 -30.96 11.28 22.54
C GLN A 273 -32.11 12.17 23.01
N ARG A 274 -32.58 13.11 22.18
CA ARG A 274 -33.76 13.94 22.51
C ARG A 274 -35.03 13.10 22.63
N GLY A 275 -35.22 12.14 21.73
CA GLY A 275 -36.36 11.21 21.79
C GLY A 275 -36.35 10.37 23.07
N GLN A 276 -35.18 9.83 23.46
CA GLN A 276 -35.04 9.07 24.71
C GLN A 276 -35.27 9.92 25.96
N ALA A 277 -34.79 11.17 25.98
CA ALA A 277 -35.05 12.09 27.08
C ALA A 277 -36.55 12.44 27.21
N ALA A 278 -37.25 12.64 26.09
CA ALA A 278 -38.68 12.89 26.10
C ALA A 278 -39.49 11.70 26.62
N ILE A 279 -39.13 10.47 26.23
CA ILE A 279 -39.77 9.24 26.71
C ILE A 279 -39.53 9.07 28.22
N LYS A 280 -38.31 9.34 28.70
CA LYS A 280 -37.98 9.26 30.13
C LYS A 280 -38.83 10.25 30.95
N ASN A 281 -38.93 11.50 30.51
CA ASN A 281 -39.74 12.52 31.18
C ASN A 281 -41.23 12.15 31.22
N LEU A 282 -41.76 11.56 30.14
CA LEU A 282 -43.15 11.08 30.10
C LEU A 282 -43.39 9.90 31.07
N SER A 283 -42.40 9.02 31.26
CA SER A 283 -42.51 7.91 32.21
C SER A 283 -42.47 8.38 33.67
N GLU A 284 -41.74 9.46 33.98
CA GLU A 284 -41.66 10.03 35.33
C GLU A 284 -42.89 10.88 35.69
N SER A 285 -43.62 11.39 34.70
CA SER A 285 -44.80 12.25 34.92
C SER A 285 -46.13 11.48 34.96
N SER A 286 -46.13 10.16 34.82
CA SER A 286 -47.35 9.34 34.97
C SER A 286 -47.60 9.11 36.46
N PRO A 287 -48.60 9.75 37.09
CA PRO A 287 -48.93 9.50 38.49
C PRO A 287 -49.39 8.04 38.65
N GLY A 288 -48.77 7.35 39.61
CA GLY A 288 -49.18 6.01 40.04
C GLY A 288 -50.45 6.02 40.87
#